data_AF-A0A8T3SZ58-F1
#
_entry.id   AF-A0A8T3SZ58-F1
#
_cell.length_a   1.000
_cell.length_b   1.000
_cell.length_c   1.000
_cell.angle_alpha   90.00
_cell.angle_beta   90.00
_cell.angle_gamma   90.00
#
_symmetry.space_group_name_H-M   'P 1'
#
loop_
_entity.id
_entity.type
_entity.pdbx_description
1 polymer ?
#
loop_
_entity_poly.entity_id
_entity_poly.type
_entity_poly.pdbx_seq_one_letter_code
_entity_poly.pdbx_strand_id
1 'polypeptide(L)'
;MSATLAALGAVLSRHRAATRISMTGLALITVMGLSQQSATQAGPEQDPLVVETLLPRNVGIAVATNASITIPFDAAMEPVSVESALQVLPAQRAKVSWNEDHTALTLSPERLWRTDESYLVVIPGSSRTADGTALLAARRFSFTTQTAPVVTDFQVRPTGVDLAARATSQPATGTATRVSATSLISIGFSDQMDTVDVEEQFVINPHVAGDLSWSGGKLVFTPTERLAAGGRYTISLVGAHDRAGNVLGGDASFSFTIKAGAQLITTAPKLGATETETASVEMWFSQPMDSQAAGAAFSLTDGSSGATVDGRLEWDEGGTHLTFLPDAALAAGTTFNVAFGEGARDADGNPVSMAWSFTTRAAPVAAQAAVATPPAQTAPVAPPVPVVPPPAPASSAAEYAVNQINASRAAYGFGPVVLDAAISAVAYAHAYDQALNGYFSHTGLDGSTRESRLRAGGIAFGWSGENQCYLVGRTDLATLDWCHAAFMAEPYPGQFNHIANVLNPNARRVGVGIAQVGSKIVVVWDFTD
;
A
#
# COMPACT_ATOMS: atom_id res chain seq x y z
N MET A 1 -6.68 26.06 42.92
CA MET A 1 -7.57 26.58 43.98
C MET A 1 -8.92 26.88 43.33
N SER A 2 -10.06 26.23 43.59
CA SER A 2 -10.41 25.08 44.44
C SER A 2 -11.78 24.53 43.98
N ALA A 3 -11.88 23.19 43.96
CA ALA A 3 -13.01 22.24 44.11
C ALA A 3 -14.33 22.46 43.33
N THR A 4 -14.96 21.52 42.60
CA THR A 4 -15.33 20.09 42.77
C THR A 4 -16.28 19.70 43.93
N LEU A 5 -17.27 18.85 43.57
CA LEU A 5 -18.00 17.82 44.34
C LEU A 5 -19.32 18.13 45.07
N ALA A 6 -20.43 17.64 44.48
CA ALA A 6 -21.22 16.48 44.96
C ALA A 6 -22.28 16.13 43.89
N ALA A 7 -22.10 15.12 43.02
CA ALA A 7 -22.37 13.68 43.21
C ALA A 7 -23.78 13.40 43.78
N LEU A 8 -24.74 12.96 42.97
CA LEU A 8 -25.08 11.56 42.58
C LEU A 8 -26.19 10.96 43.49
N GLY A 9 -27.33 10.60 42.90
CA GLY A 9 -28.45 9.99 43.64
C GLY A 9 -29.60 9.48 42.77
N ALA A 10 -29.33 8.43 41.99
CA ALA A 10 -30.24 7.33 41.61
C ALA A 10 -31.52 7.61 40.76
N VAL A 11 -31.36 7.41 39.45
CA VAL A 11 -32.01 6.37 38.61
C VAL A 11 -33.11 5.49 39.24
N LEU A 12 -34.19 5.32 38.44
CA LEU A 12 -35.17 4.23 38.30
C LEU A 12 -36.59 4.36 38.87
N SER A 13 -37.51 4.28 37.90
CA SER A 13 -38.85 3.68 37.95
C SER A 13 -39.99 4.60 38.39
N ARG A 14 -40.83 4.97 37.42
CA ARG A 14 -42.11 4.27 37.17
C ARG A 14 -42.96 5.02 36.15
N HIS A 15 -43.46 4.25 35.19
CA HIS A 15 -44.60 4.60 34.36
C HIS A 15 -45.76 5.18 35.19
N ARG A 16 -46.40 6.24 34.70
CA ARG A 16 -47.75 6.21 34.08
C ARG A 16 -48.38 7.61 34.10
N ALA A 17 -49.01 7.88 32.96
CA ALA A 17 -50.32 8.52 32.82
C ALA A 17 -50.47 10.05 32.79
N ALA A 18 -51.24 10.43 31.77
CA ALA A 18 -52.37 11.35 31.80
C ALA A 18 -52.13 12.78 31.28
N THR A 19 -52.38 12.90 29.98
CA THR A 19 -53.04 14.01 29.28
C THR A 19 -54.34 14.46 29.97
N ARG A 20 -54.57 15.79 30.06
CA ARG A 20 -55.87 16.49 30.17
C ARG A 20 -55.82 17.70 29.20
N ILE A 21 -56.66 17.85 28.17
CA ILE A 21 -58.13 18.10 28.03
C ILE A 21 -58.50 19.60 27.95
N SER A 22 -59.29 19.95 26.91
CA SER A 22 -60.32 21.02 26.77
C SER A 22 -59.96 22.24 25.89
N MET A 23 -60.84 22.92 25.14
CA MET A 23 -62.32 23.06 25.07
C MET A 23 -62.76 23.26 23.58
N THR A 24 -63.89 22.83 23.01
CA THR A 24 -65.37 22.96 23.24
C THR A 24 -66.07 24.21 22.65
N GLY A 25 -67.13 23.98 21.85
CA GLY A 25 -68.29 24.85 21.56
C GLY A 25 -69.24 24.15 20.55
N LEU A 26 -70.34 23.45 20.93
CA LEU A 26 -71.74 23.84 21.29
C LEU A 26 -72.52 24.53 20.13
N ALA A 27 -73.78 24.28 19.73
CA ALA A 27 -74.96 23.48 20.14
C ALA A 27 -75.87 23.31 18.88
N LEU A 28 -76.52 22.18 18.54
CA LEU A 28 -77.81 21.57 18.97
C LEU A 28 -79.13 22.36 18.69
N ILE A 29 -80.01 21.82 17.82
CA ILE A 29 -81.49 21.92 17.89
C ILE A 29 -82.11 20.55 17.52
N THR A 30 -83.15 20.17 18.27
CA THR A 30 -83.87 18.87 18.32
C THR A 30 -85.20 18.91 17.57
N VAL A 31 -85.61 17.83 16.90
CA VAL A 31 -87.03 17.47 16.65
C VAL A 31 -87.20 15.94 16.68
N MET A 32 -88.19 15.44 17.43
CA MET A 32 -88.62 14.04 17.54
C MET A 32 -89.77 13.71 16.57
N GLY A 33 -89.85 12.44 16.11
CA GLY A 33 -91.11 11.69 16.10
C GLY A 33 -91.75 11.26 14.75
N LEU A 34 -91.38 10.04 14.30
CA LEU A 34 -92.18 8.97 13.67
C LEU A 34 -93.30 9.29 12.63
N SER A 35 -93.13 8.78 11.40
CA SER A 35 -94.16 8.02 10.69
C SER A 35 -93.54 7.14 9.59
N GLN A 36 -93.90 5.86 9.61
CA GLN A 36 -93.48 4.82 8.66
C GLN A 36 -93.95 5.13 7.23
N GLN A 37 -93.06 4.99 6.24
CA GLN A 37 -93.43 4.49 4.92
C GLN A 37 -92.20 3.96 4.15
N SER A 38 -92.48 2.95 3.34
CA SER A 38 -91.60 1.88 2.90
C SER A 38 -90.49 2.26 1.92
N ALA A 39 -89.52 1.35 1.85
CA ALA A 39 -88.34 1.33 1.00
C ALA A 39 -88.58 1.61 -0.49
N THR A 40 -87.64 2.35 -1.09
CA THR A 40 -87.11 2.07 -2.43
C THR A 40 -85.63 2.46 -2.51
N GLN A 41 -84.82 1.49 -2.99
CA GLN A 41 -83.40 1.52 -3.35
C GLN A 41 -82.34 1.64 -2.24
N ALA A 42 -81.88 0.47 -1.79
CA ALA A 42 -80.49 0.31 -1.40
C ALA A 42 -79.61 0.65 -2.62
N GLY A 43 -78.76 1.67 -2.50
CA GLY A 43 -77.60 1.83 -3.37
C GLY A 43 -76.64 0.65 -3.14
N PRO A 44 -75.75 0.32 -4.10
CA PRO A 44 -74.82 -0.79 -3.93
C PRO A 44 -74.03 -0.57 -2.64
N GLU A 45 -74.01 -1.60 -1.81
CA GLU A 45 -73.12 -1.71 -0.66
C GLU A 45 -71.71 -1.43 -1.18
N GLN A 46 -71.11 -0.31 -0.74
CA GLN A 46 -69.72 -0.06 -1.07
C GLN A 46 -68.92 -1.11 -0.31
N ASP A 47 -68.32 -2.03 -1.05
CA ASP A 47 -67.31 -2.93 -0.50
C ASP A 47 -66.33 -2.10 0.35
N PRO A 48 -66.02 -2.54 1.58
CA PRO A 48 -65.10 -1.80 2.42
C PRO A 48 -63.77 -1.66 1.67
N LEU A 49 -63.26 -0.42 1.60
CA LEU A 49 -61.91 -0.12 1.10
C LEU A 49 -60.90 -1.06 1.78
N VAL A 50 -60.46 -2.08 1.03
CA VAL A 50 -59.33 -2.90 1.44
C VAL A 50 -58.12 -1.98 1.43
N VAL A 51 -57.57 -1.68 2.61
CA VAL A 51 -56.34 -0.90 2.73
C VAL A 51 -55.25 -1.66 1.99
N GLU A 52 -54.87 -1.15 0.83
CA GLU A 52 -53.75 -1.67 0.05
C GLU A 52 -52.47 -1.52 0.85
N THR A 53 -51.88 -2.64 1.28
CA THR A 53 -50.52 -2.61 1.80
C THR A 53 -49.58 -2.39 0.60
N LEU A 54 -49.05 -1.17 0.48
CA LEU A 54 -48.00 -0.81 -0.49
C LEU A 54 -46.67 -1.57 -0.25
N LEU A 55 -46.53 -2.21 0.93
CA LEU A 55 -45.36 -2.96 1.33
C LEU A 55 -45.49 -4.43 0.90
N PRO A 56 -44.46 -5.02 0.27
CA PRO A 56 -44.46 -6.43 -0.09
C PRO A 56 -44.54 -7.33 1.15
N ARG A 57 -45.10 -8.54 0.99
CA ARG A 57 -44.95 -9.59 2.00
C ARG A 57 -43.54 -10.15 1.90
N ASN A 58 -42.76 -10.07 2.98
CA ASN A 58 -41.41 -10.64 3.03
C ASN A 58 -41.48 -12.17 2.99
N VAL A 59 -40.79 -12.79 2.04
CA VAL A 59 -40.68 -14.25 1.86
C VAL A 59 -39.39 -14.79 2.50
N GLY A 60 -38.41 -13.93 2.80
CA GLY A 60 -37.22 -14.30 3.56
C GLY A 60 -36.10 -13.25 3.48
N ILE A 61 -35.16 -13.34 4.41
CA ILE A 61 -33.86 -12.66 4.39
C ILE A 61 -32.77 -13.73 4.30
N ALA A 62 -31.66 -13.43 3.61
CA ALA A 62 -30.55 -14.37 3.38
C ALA A 62 -30.98 -15.69 2.70
N VAL A 63 -31.85 -15.58 1.68
CA VAL A 63 -32.31 -16.74 0.91
C VAL A 63 -31.14 -17.31 0.09
N ALA A 64 -30.93 -18.62 0.15
CA ALA A 64 -29.89 -19.27 -0.63
C ALA A 64 -30.10 -19.06 -2.13
N THR A 65 -29.02 -18.83 -2.87
CA THR A 65 -29.09 -18.48 -4.29
C THR A 65 -29.60 -19.62 -5.19
N ASN A 66 -29.55 -20.87 -4.71
CA ASN A 66 -30.15 -22.03 -5.36
C ASN A 66 -31.56 -22.37 -4.85
N ALA A 67 -32.09 -21.62 -3.87
CA ALA A 67 -33.37 -21.91 -3.27
C ALA A 67 -34.52 -21.64 -4.23
N SER A 68 -35.55 -22.49 -4.15
CA SER A 68 -36.83 -22.21 -4.78
C SER A 68 -37.70 -21.35 -3.86
N ILE A 69 -38.49 -20.45 -4.43
CA ILE A 69 -39.36 -19.52 -3.72
C ILE A 69 -40.80 -19.97 -3.87
N THR A 70 -41.47 -20.31 -2.77
CA THR A 70 -42.89 -20.72 -2.79
C THR A 70 -43.80 -19.58 -2.34
N ILE A 71 -44.80 -19.26 -3.16
CA ILE A 71 -45.77 -18.20 -2.97
C ILE A 71 -47.16 -18.81 -2.78
N PRO A 72 -47.76 -18.70 -1.58
CA PRO A 72 -49.09 -19.24 -1.32
C PRO A 72 -50.21 -18.28 -1.75
N PHE A 73 -51.32 -18.86 -2.19
CA PHE A 73 -52.59 -18.21 -2.49
C PHE A 73 -53.68 -18.71 -1.54
N ASP A 74 -54.66 -17.86 -1.31
CA ASP A 74 -55.85 -18.11 -0.51
C ASP A 74 -56.93 -18.90 -1.30
N ALA A 75 -56.82 -18.94 -2.62
CA ALA A 75 -57.67 -19.70 -3.52
C ALA A 75 -56.84 -20.32 -4.65
N ALA A 76 -57.39 -21.33 -5.33
CA ALA A 76 -56.76 -21.94 -6.50
C ALA A 76 -56.64 -20.92 -7.63
N MET A 77 -55.45 -20.84 -8.25
CA MET A 77 -55.15 -19.92 -9.34
C MET A 77 -55.31 -20.57 -10.71
N GLU A 78 -55.52 -19.77 -11.76
CA GLU A 78 -55.37 -20.20 -13.16
C GLU A 78 -53.88 -20.09 -13.56
N PRO A 79 -53.14 -21.20 -13.74
CA PRO A 79 -51.68 -21.17 -13.93
C PRO A 79 -51.21 -20.27 -15.09
N VAL A 80 -51.83 -20.39 -16.26
CA VAL A 80 -51.46 -19.64 -17.48
C VAL A 80 -51.63 -18.13 -17.29
N SER A 81 -52.68 -17.72 -16.58
CA SER A 81 -52.94 -16.30 -16.29
C SER A 81 -51.90 -15.69 -15.36
N VAL A 82 -51.44 -16.44 -14.35
CA VAL A 82 -50.39 -16.00 -13.45
C VAL A 82 -49.03 -16.01 -14.15
N GLU A 83 -48.68 -17.10 -14.83
CA GLU A 83 -47.38 -17.28 -15.49
C GLU A 83 -47.11 -16.22 -16.57
N SER A 84 -48.12 -15.88 -17.38
CA SER A 84 -47.99 -14.87 -18.45
C SER A 84 -47.84 -13.44 -17.92
N ALA A 85 -48.27 -13.17 -16.69
CA ALA A 85 -48.26 -11.85 -16.08
C ALA A 85 -47.20 -11.69 -14.98
N LEU A 86 -46.59 -12.78 -14.52
CA LEU A 86 -45.60 -12.81 -13.45
C LEU A 86 -44.38 -11.95 -13.79
N GLN A 87 -43.99 -11.09 -12.86
CA GLN A 87 -42.77 -10.30 -12.97
C GLN A 87 -41.84 -10.61 -11.80
N VAL A 88 -40.56 -10.80 -12.09
CA VAL A 88 -39.48 -10.87 -11.10
C VAL A 88 -38.54 -9.71 -11.38
N LEU A 89 -38.33 -8.86 -10.37
CA LEU A 89 -37.54 -7.63 -10.48
C LEU A 89 -36.40 -7.65 -9.45
N PRO A 90 -35.12 -7.43 -9.83
CA PRO A 90 -34.64 -7.30 -11.20
C PRO A 90 -34.90 -8.58 -12.02
N ALA A 91 -34.93 -8.42 -13.35
CA ALA A 91 -35.27 -9.51 -14.25
C ALA A 91 -34.30 -10.71 -14.10
N GLN A 92 -34.85 -11.86 -13.69
CA GLN A 92 -34.14 -13.13 -13.56
C GLN A 92 -35.08 -14.25 -14.03
N ARG A 93 -34.54 -15.21 -14.78
CA ARG A 93 -35.32 -16.37 -15.24
C ARG A 93 -35.48 -17.39 -14.13
N ALA A 94 -36.70 -17.88 -13.96
CA ALA A 94 -37.04 -18.96 -13.05
C ALA A 94 -38.03 -19.91 -13.73
N LYS A 95 -37.85 -21.20 -13.50
CA LYS A 95 -38.86 -22.22 -13.80
C LYS A 95 -40.01 -22.08 -12.83
N VAL A 96 -41.21 -22.24 -13.36
CA VAL A 96 -42.45 -22.09 -12.60
C VAL A 96 -43.10 -23.47 -12.45
N SER A 97 -43.53 -23.80 -11.23
CA SER A 97 -44.30 -25.01 -10.95
C SER A 97 -45.40 -24.74 -9.94
N TRP A 98 -46.45 -25.54 -9.97
CA TRP A 98 -47.61 -25.43 -9.07
C TRP A 98 -47.75 -26.71 -8.23
N ASN A 99 -48.30 -26.57 -7.04
CA ASN A 99 -48.83 -27.71 -6.30
C ASN A 99 -50.14 -28.22 -6.96
N GLU A 100 -50.57 -29.42 -6.60
CA GLU A 100 -51.74 -30.10 -7.20
C GLU A 100 -53.02 -29.25 -7.19
N ASP A 101 -53.26 -28.51 -6.10
CA ASP A 101 -54.46 -27.68 -5.94
C ASP A 101 -54.33 -26.26 -6.54
N HIS A 102 -53.20 -25.93 -7.19
CA HIS A 102 -52.87 -24.61 -7.73
C HIS A 102 -52.97 -23.45 -6.71
N THR A 103 -52.79 -23.75 -5.43
CA THR A 103 -52.80 -22.79 -4.31
C THR A 103 -51.40 -22.35 -3.89
N ALA A 104 -50.35 -22.91 -4.50
CA ALA A 104 -48.97 -22.51 -4.25
C ALA A 104 -48.15 -22.54 -5.54
N LEU A 105 -47.52 -21.40 -5.84
CA LEU A 105 -46.59 -21.22 -6.95
C LEU A 105 -45.16 -21.37 -6.45
N THR A 106 -44.36 -22.20 -7.10
CA THR A 106 -42.92 -22.35 -6.80
C THR A 106 -42.10 -21.81 -7.96
N LEU A 107 -41.18 -20.90 -7.64
CA LEU A 107 -40.19 -20.33 -8.56
C LEU A 107 -38.84 -20.97 -8.29
N SER A 108 -38.35 -21.78 -9.22
CA SER A 108 -37.01 -22.39 -9.15
C SER A 108 -36.06 -21.63 -10.08
N PRO A 109 -34.96 -21.04 -9.57
CA PRO A 109 -34.01 -20.30 -10.40
C PRO A 109 -33.47 -21.16 -11.57
N GLU A 110 -33.49 -20.65 -12.81
CA GLU A 110 -32.83 -21.33 -13.95
C GLU A 110 -31.30 -21.24 -13.86
N ARG A 111 -30.83 -20.17 -13.22
CA ARG A 111 -29.47 -19.94 -12.75
C ARG A 111 -29.57 -19.34 -11.37
N LEU A 112 -28.54 -19.55 -10.54
CA LEU A 112 -28.45 -18.99 -9.19
C LEU A 112 -28.97 -17.54 -9.16
N TRP A 113 -29.79 -17.23 -8.15
CA TRP A 113 -30.13 -15.85 -7.83
C TRP A 113 -28.84 -15.07 -7.57
N ARG A 114 -28.82 -13.78 -7.91
CA ARG A 114 -27.67 -12.94 -7.58
C ARG A 114 -27.53 -12.83 -6.08
N THR A 115 -26.31 -12.85 -5.56
CA THR A 115 -26.00 -12.57 -4.16
C THR A 115 -26.23 -11.09 -3.84
N ASP A 116 -26.49 -10.76 -2.57
CA ASP A 116 -26.74 -9.39 -2.09
C ASP A 116 -27.89 -8.65 -2.81
N GLU A 117 -28.80 -9.39 -3.44
CA GLU A 117 -29.84 -8.82 -4.31
C GLU A 117 -31.21 -8.91 -3.63
N SER A 118 -31.98 -7.83 -3.75
CA SER A 118 -33.36 -7.80 -3.30
C SER A 118 -34.30 -7.97 -4.48
N TYR A 119 -34.99 -9.12 -4.52
CA TYR A 119 -35.96 -9.44 -5.54
C TYR A 119 -37.37 -9.07 -5.10
N LEU A 120 -38.14 -8.48 -6.02
CA LEU A 120 -39.56 -8.22 -5.92
C LEU A 120 -40.28 -9.07 -6.97
N VAL A 121 -41.12 -9.99 -6.50
CA VAL A 121 -42.05 -10.75 -7.33
C VAL A 121 -43.40 -10.04 -7.34
N VAL A 122 -43.88 -9.70 -8.53
CA VAL A 122 -45.17 -9.04 -8.74
C VAL A 122 -46.08 -9.97 -9.53
N ILE A 123 -47.25 -10.26 -8.96
CA ILE A 123 -48.36 -10.94 -9.62
C ILE A 123 -49.43 -9.87 -9.83
N PRO A 124 -49.63 -9.38 -11.07
CA PRO A 124 -50.56 -8.29 -11.34
C PRO A 124 -52.01 -8.63 -10.96
N GLY A 125 -52.81 -7.60 -10.68
CA GLY A 125 -54.26 -7.76 -10.42
C GLY A 125 -55.03 -8.35 -11.62
N SER A 126 -54.45 -8.30 -12.82
CA SER A 126 -55.03 -8.92 -14.01
C SER A 126 -54.95 -10.46 -14.02
N SER A 127 -54.17 -11.07 -13.12
CA SER A 127 -54.12 -12.53 -12.97
C SER A 127 -55.43 -13.07 -12.40
N ARG A 128 -55.79 -14.31 -12.76
CA ARG A 128 -57.08 -14.91 -12.44
C ARG A 128 -56.99 -16.12 -11.50
N THR A 129 -58.01 -16.28 -10.66
CA THR A 129 -58.30 -17.52 -9.92
C THR A 129 -58.86 -18.59 -10.86
N ALA A 130 -58.89 -19.84 -10.43
CA ALA A 130 -59.35 -20.98 -11.23
C ALA A 130 -60.83 -20.90 -11.65
N ASP A 131 -61.64 -20.10 -10.95
CA ASP A 131 -63.03 -19.78 -11.30
C ASP A 131 -63.15 -18.63 -12.33
N GLY A 132 -62.03 -18.06 -12.77
CA GLY A 132 -61.96 -16.97 -13.75
C GLY A 132 -62.02 -15.57 -13.17
N THR A 133 -62.16 -15.41 -11.84
CA THR A 133 -62.20 -14.09 -11.18
C THR A 133 -60.82 -13.43 -11.20
N ALA A 134 -60.72 -12.13 -11.48
CA ALA A 134 -59.45 -11.41 -11.41
C ALA A 134 -59.06 -11.12 -9.96
N LEU A 135 -57.75 -11.09 -9.66
CA LEU A 135 -57.27 -10.65 -8.36
C LEU A 135 -57.70 -9.19 -8.10
N LEU A 136 -58.22 -8.92 -6.91
CA LEU A 136 -58.67 -7.58 -6.51
C LEU A 136 -57.53 -6.54 -6.56
N ALA A 137 -56.31 -6.98 -6.32
CA ALA A 137 -55.11 -6.14 -6.37
C ALA A 137 -53.87 -6.96 -6.76
N ALA A 138 -52.83 -6.28 -7.23
CA ALA A 138 -51.55 -6.92 -7.49
C ALA A 138 -50.92 -7.43 -6.18
N ARG A 139 -50.50 -8.70 -6.18
CA ARG A 139 -49.76 -9.30 -5.06
C ARG A 139 -48.27 -9.05 -5.24
N ARG A 140 -47.60 -8.64 -4.15
CA ARG A 140 -46.18 -8.31 -4.13
C ARG A 140 -45.47 -9.07 -3.03
N PHE A 141 -44.39 -9.75 -3.41
CA PHE A 141 -43.56 -10.55 -2.51
C PHE A 141 -42.10 -10.14 -2.68
N SER A 142 -41.37 -9.97 -1.59
CA SER A 142 -39.95 -9.64 -1.64
C SER A 142 -39.11 -10.65 -0.90
N PHE A 143 -37.93 -10.93 -1.43
CA PHE A 143 -36.89 -11.67 -0.73
C PHE A 143 -35.53 -11.07 -1.01
N THR A 144 -34.63 -11.18 -0.04
CA THR A 144 -33.23 -10.79 -0.18
C THR A 144 -32.37 -12.03 -0.13
N THR A 145 -31.50 -12.20 -1.11
CA THR A 145 -30.60 -13.35 -1.18
C THR A 145 -29.45 -13.23 -0.18
N GLN A 146 -28.76 -14.34 0.06
CA GLN A 146 -27.55 -14.37 0.88
C GLN A 146 -26.43 -13.50 0.28
N THR A 147 -25.49 -13.10 1.12
CA THR A 147 -24.34 -12.27 0.74
C THR A 147 -23.36 -13.04 -0.13
N ALA A 148 -22.62 -12.35 -1.00
CA ALA A 148 -21.53 -12.95 -1.75
C ALA A 148 -20.43 -13.42 -0.79
N PRO A 149 -19.75 -14.55 -1.07
CA PRO A 149 -18.54 -14.90 -0.33
C PRO A 149 -17.50 -13.78 -0.54
N VAL A 150 -16.79 -13.40 0.52
CA VAL A 150 -15.75 -12.35 0.48
C VAL A 150 -14.48 -12.82 1.17
N VAL A 151 -13.35 -12.19 0.83
CA VAL A 151 -12.10 -12.38 1.58
C VAL A 151 -12.21 -11.64 2.92
N THR A 152 -12.08 -12.38 4.01
CA THR A 152 -12.17 -11.86 5.39
C THR A 152 -10.81 -11.60 6.02
N ASP A 153 -9.76 -12.26 5.53
CA ASP A 153 -8.42 -12.21 6.10
C ASP A 153 -7.38 -12.42 5.00
N PHE A 154 -6.33 -11.62 4.99
CA PHE A 154 -5.16 -11.81 4.12
C PHE A 154 -3.91 -11.59 4.95
N GLN A 155 -3.03 -12.59 5.01
CA GLN A 155 -1.84 -12.53 5.85
C GLN A 155 -0.62 -13.06 5.12
N VAL A 156 0.51 -12.42 5.39
CA VAL A 156 1.81 -12.87 4.93
C VAL A 156 2.69 -13.00 6.17
N ARG A 157 3.10 -14.22 6.52
CA ARG A 157 3.75 -14.54 7.80
C ARG A 157 5.07 -15.28 7.60
N PRO A 158 6.16 -14.90 8.27
CA PRO A 158 7.38 -15.71 8.32
C PRO A 158 7.09 -17.11 8.88
N THR A 159 7.74 -18.11 8.31
CA THR A 159 7.73 -19.48 8.87
C THR A 159 8.40 -19.48 10.25
N GLY A 160 7.69 -19.95 11.28
CA GLY A 160 8.26 -20.17 12.62
C GLY A 160 8.20 -19.01 13.63
N VAL A 161 7.50 -17.89 13.33
CA VAL A 161 7.31 -16.80 14.31
C VAL A 161 5.82 -16.62 14.63
N ASP A 162 5.44 -16.88 15.89
CA ASP A 162 4.10 -16.57 16.40
C ASP A 162 4.09 -15.15 16.99
N LEU A 163 3.79 -14.16 16.15
CA LEU A 163 3.59 -12.78 16.58
C LEU A 163 2.10 -12.50 16.76
N ALA A 164 1.59 -12.90 17.92
CA ALA A 164 0.29 -12.48 18.42
C ALA A 164 0.32 -10.98 18.81
N ALA A 165 0.33 -10.05 17.85
CA ALA A 165 -0.04 -8.66 18.10
C ALA A 165 -0.29 -7.88 16.80
N ARG A 166 -1.49 -7.27 16.74
CA ARG A 166 -2.05 -6.43 15.66
C ARG A 166 -2.52 -7.17 14.41
N ALA A 167 -3.52 -8.03 14.63
CA ALA A 167 -4.57 -8.19 13.65
C ALA A 167 -5.22 -6.81 13.39
N THR A 168 -5.12 -6.32 12.16
CA THR A 168 -6.09 -5.33 11.66
C THR A 168 -7.03 -6.11 10.74
N SER A 169 -8.28 -6.18 11.15
CA SER A 169 -9.36 -6.91 10.48
C SER A 169 -9.83 -6.14 9.26
N GLN A 170 -9.04 -6.18 8.18
CA GLN A 170 -9.41 -5.94 6.78
C GLN A 170 -8.14 -6.13 5.94
N PRO A 171 -8.16 -6.73 4.75
CA PRO A 171 -7.03 -6.62 3.85
C PRO A 171 -6.95 -5.16 3.42
N ALA A 172 -6.11 -4.36 4.10
CA ALA A 172 -5.68 -3.10 3.53
C ALA A 172 -5.01 -3.42 2.20
N THR A 173 -5.44 -2.75 1.14
CA THR A 173 -4.79 -2.72 -0.17
C THR A 173 -3.34 -2.27 0.01
N GLY A 174 -2.46 -3.25 0.28
CA GLY A 174 -1.01 -3.12 0.42
C GLY A 174 -0.53 -2.57 1.76
N THR A 175 0.09 -3.40 2.61
CA THR A 175 0.96 -2.92 3.72
C THR A 175 1.75 -4.00 4.47
N ALA A 176 1.98 -5.21 3.92
CA ALA A 176 2.98 -6.10 4.52
C ALA A 176 4.38 -5.68 4.04
N THR A 177 5.05 -4.84 4.82
CA THR A 177 6.47 -4.49 4.65
C THR A 177 7.27 -5.23 5.73
N ARG A 178 8.37 -5.90 5.36
CA ARG A 178 9.24 -6.75 6.22
C ARG A 178 8.85 -8.23 6.31
N VAL A 179 8.47 -8.80 5.17
CA VAL A 179 8.17 -10.22 5.03
C VAL A 179 9.47 -10.98 4.69
N SER A 180 9.77 -12.06 5.43
CA SER A 180 10.90 -12.95 5.13
C SER A 180 10.63 -13.73 3.82
N ALA A 181 11.68 -14.04 3.06
CA ALA A 181 11.54 -14.75 1.79
C ALA A 181 10.97 -16.19 1.91
N THR A 182 10.80 -16.71 3.13
CA THR A 182 10.18 -18.02 3.44
C THR A 182 8.75 -17.88 3.99
N SER A 183 8.13 -16.73 3.81
CA SER A 183 6.83 -16.46 4.40
C SER A 183 5.72 -17.24 3.70
N LEU A 184 4.81 -17.79 4.50
CA LEU A 184 3.56 -18.37 4.02
C LEU A 184 2.52 -17.27 3.83
N ILE A 185 1.64 -17.47 2.87
CA ILE A 185 0.55 -16.55 2.54
C ILE A 185 -0.76 -17.25 2.85
N SER A 186 -1.63 -16.62 3.63
CA SER A 186 -2.94 -17.17 3.95
C SER A 186 -4.08 -16.23 3.59
N ILE A 187 -5.16 -16.80 3.05
CA ILE A 187 -6.37 -16.11 2.62
C ILE A 187 -7.56 -16.78 3.30
N GLY A 188 -8.30 -16.02 4.10
CA GLY A 188 -9.54 -16.45 4.75
C GLY A 188 -10.76 -15.94 4.03
N PHE A 189 -11.84 -16.72 4.07
CA PHE A 189 -13.10 -16.44 3.39
C PHE A 189 -14.26 -16.34 4.39
N SER A 190 -15.34 -15.65 4.02
CA SER A 190 -16.57 -15.59 4.83
C SER A 190 -17.36 -16.90 4.83
N ASP A 191 -17.20 -17.70 3.78
CA ASP A 191 -17.98 -18.90 3.51
C ASP A 191 -17.09 -20.09 3.15
N GLN A 192 -17.70 -21.28 3.09
CA GLN A 192 -16.99 -22.47 2.64
C GLN A 192 -16.79 -22.45 1.13
N MET A 193 -15.55 -22.21 0.71
CA MET A 193 -15.18 -22.14 -0.69
C MET A 193 -15.13 -23.52 -1.38
N ASP A 194 -15.32 -23.56 -2.70
CA ASP A 194 -14.85 -24.68 -3.52
C ASP A 194 -13.33 -24.59 -3.60
N THR A 195 -12.66 -25.55 -2.98
CA THR A 195 -11.21 -25.49 -2.80
C THR A 195 -10.46 -25.67 -4.11
N VAL A 196 -10.97 -26.50 -5.02
CA VAL A 196 -10.32 -26.79 -6.30
C VAL A 196 -10.41 -25.56 -7.21
N ASP A 197 -11.60 -24.97 -7.30
CA ASP A 197 -11.80 -23.76 -8.11
C ASP A 197 -10.98 -22.57 -7.57
N VAL A 198 -10.93 -22.38 -6.25
CA VAL A 198 -10.07 -21.33 -5.64
C VAL A 198 -8.59 -21.54 -5.99
N GLU A 199 -8.09 -22.77 -5.96
CA GLU A 199 -6.69 -23.06 -6.32
C GLU A 199 -6.42 -22.77 -7.80
N GLU A 200 -7.35 -23.10 -8.70
CA GLU A 200 -7.24 -22.81 -10.14
C GLU A 200 -7.27 -21.30 -10.46
N GLN A 201 -8.01 -20.52 -9.66
CA GLN A 201 -8.09 -19.06 -9.82
C GLN A 201 -6.98 -18.29 -9.08
N PHE A 202 -6.14 -18.98 -8.28
CA PHE A 202 -5.06 -18.34 -7.54
C PHE A 202 -3.89 -17.96 -8.47
N VAL A 203 -3.56 -16.68 -8.52
CA VAL A 203 -2.42 -16.18 -9.30
C VAL A 203 -1.52 -15.33 -8.41
N ILE A 204 -0.21 -15.56 -8.48
CA ILE A 204 0.83 -14.71 -7.89
C ILE A 204 1.74 -14.14 -9.00
N ASN A 205 2.02 -12.84 -8.93
CA ASN A 205 2.88 -12.12 -9.87
C ASN A 205 3.92 -11.23 -9.15
N PRO A 206 5.23 -11.28 -9.46
CA PRO A 206 5.87 -12.24 -10.35
C PRO A 206 5.60 -13.70 -9.96
N HIS A 207 5.63 -14.61 -10.93
CA HIS A 207 5.37 -16.03 -10.67
C HIS A 207 6.39 -16.60 -9.69
N VAL A 208 5.90 -17.39 -8.72
CA VAL A 208 6.70 -18.09 -7.72
C VAL A 208 6.15 -19.50 -7.59
N ALA A 209 7.01 -20.51 -7.66
CA ALA A 209 6.60 -21.88 -7.39
C ALA A 209 6.24 -22.04 -5.90
N GLY A 210 5.18 -22.78 -5.62
CA GLY A 210 4.75 -23.05 -4.25
C GLY A 210 3.60 -24.04 -4.18
N ASP A 211 3.37 -24.53 -2.97
CA ASP A 211 2.32 -25.48 -2.66
C ASP A 211 1.09 -24.77 -2.10
N LEU A 212 -0.09 -25.14 -2.58
CA LEU A 212 -1.38 -24.71 -2.03
C LEU A 212 -1.91 -25.77 -1.07
N SER A 213 -2.44 -25.32 0.06
CA SER A 213 -3.03 -26.18 1.08
C SER A 213 -4.18 -25.47 1.79
N TRP A 214 -5.02 -26.24 2.48
CA TRP A 214 -6.17 -25.70 3.21
C TRP A 214 -6.07 -26.01 4.70
N SER A 215 -6.32 -24.99 5.53
CA SER A 215 -6.39 -25.14 6.98
C SER A 215 -7.46 -24.24 7.56
N GLY A 216 -8.42 -24.82 8.29
CA GLY A 216 -9.50 -24.05 8.93
C GLY A 216 -10.34 -23.19 7.97
N GLY A 217 -10.52 -23.64 6.72
CA GLY A 217 -11.24 -22.88 5.69
C GLY A 217 -10.43 -21.74 5.05
N LYS A 218 -9.13 -21.65 5.34
CA LYS A 218 -8.20 -20.70 4.72
C LYS A 218 -7.35 -21.41 3.67
N LEU A 219 -7.15 -20.75 2.53
CA LEU A 219 -6.13 -21.12 1.57
C LEU A 219 -4.77 -20.69 2.13
N VAL A 220 -3.77 -21.58 2.06
CA VAL A 220 -2.39 -21.31 2.46
C VAL A 220 -1.46 -21.65 1.30
N PHE A 221 -0.79 -20.63 0.77
CA PHE A 221 0.27 -20.77 -0.22
C PHE A 221 1.64 -20.77 0.47
N THR A 222 2.42 -21.81 0.23
CA THR A 222 3.78 -21.97 0.75
C THR A 222 4.76 -21.95 -0.42
N PRO A 223 5.50 -20.85 -0.64
CA PRO A 223 6.54 -20.80 -1.66
C PRO A 223 7.56 -21.93 -1.46
N THR A 224 7.86 -22.68 -2.52
CA THR A 224 8.95 -23.69 -2.53
C THR A 224 10.29 -23.05 -2.89
N GLU A 225 10.25 -21.85 -3.47
CA GLU A 225 11.40 -21.00 -3.73
C GLU A 225 11.34 -19.73 -2.88
N ARG A 226 12.51 -19.15 -2.60
CA ARG A 226 12.61 -17.90 -1.85
C ARG A 226 12.06 -16.75 -2.68
N LEU A 227 11.23 -15.92 -2.05
CA LEU A 227 10.77 -14.66 -2.64
C LEU A 227 11.94 -13.66 -2.76
N ALA A 228 11.98 -12.92 -3.87
CA ALA A 228 13.08 -12.00 -4.17
C ALA A 228 13.10 -10.80 -3.22
N ALA A 229 14.25 -10.52 -2.62
CA ALA A 229 14.44 -9.38 -1.72
C ALA A 229 14.13 -8.04 -2.42
N GLY A 230 13.39 -7.16 -1.75
CA GLY A 230 12.89 -5.90 -2.32
C GLY A 230 11.81 -6.07 -3.41
N GLY A 231 11.46 -7.31 -3.75
CA GLY A 231 10.45 -7.62 -4.77
C GLY A 231 9.04 -7.30 -4.29
N ARG A 232 8.22 -6.73 -5.18
CA ARG A 232 6.79 -6.54 -4.98
C ARG A 232 6.02 -7.68 -5.63
N TYR A 233 5.16 -8.33 -4.86
CA TYR A 233 4.30 -9.41 -5.31
C TYR A 233 2.83 -9.00 -5.21
N THR A 234 2.05 -9.44 -6.18
CA THR A 234 0.60 -9.27 -6.24
C THR A 234 -0.05 -10.63 -6.33
N ILE A 235 -1.09 -10.85 -5.54
CA ILE A 235 -1.96 -12.02 -5.62
C ILE A 235 -3.30 -11.55 -6.15
N SER A 236 -3.89 -12.34 -7.03
CA SER A 236 -5.26 -12.16 -7.50
C SER A 236 -6.02 -13.48 -7.44
N LEU A 237 -7.27 -13.40 -7.00
CA LEU A 237 -8.21 -14.50 -6.96
C LEU A 237 -9.51 -14.02 -7.61
N VAL A 238 -9.69 -14.27 -8.91
CA VAL A 238 -10.83 -13.74 -9.67
C VAL A 238 -11.71 -14.88 -10.12
N GLY A 239 -13.01 -14.78 -9.89
CA GLY A 239 -13.99 -15.75 -10.40
C GLY A 239 -14.05 -17.07 -9.64
N ALA A 240 -13.41 -17.18 -8.46
CA ALA A 240 -13.55 -18.34 -7.59
C ALA A 240 -14.97 -18.43 -6.99
N HIS A 241 -15.45 -19.64 -6.70
CA HIS A 241 -16.79 -19.88 -6.19
C HIS A 241 -16.82 -20.52 -4.80
N ASP A 242 -17.93 -20.31 -4.08
CA ASP A 242 -18.26 -21.12 -2.92
C ASP A 242 -18.86 -22.48 -3.30
N ARG A 243 -19.07 -23.36 -2.31
CA ARG A 243 -19.68 -24.68 -2.53
C ARG A 243 -21.12 -24.63 -3.04
N ALA A 244 -21.79 -23.49 -2.94
CA ALA A 244 -23.13 -23.28 -3.49
C ALA A 244 -23.09 -22.71 -4.93
N GLY A 245 -21.90 -22.44 -5.47
CA GLY A 245 -21.67 -21.90 -6.80
C GLY A 245 -21.75 -20.38 -6.87
N ASN A 246 -21.72 -19.67 -5.74
CA ASN A 246 -21.69 -18.21 -5.72
C ASN A 246 -20.28 -17.70 -6.00
N VAL A 247 -20.17 -16.73 -6.89
CA VAL A 247 -18.90 -16.07 -7.24
C VAL A 247 -18.41 -15.24 -6.04
N LEU A 248 -17.10 -15.29 -5.78
CA LEU A 248 -16.40 -14.42 -4.84
C LEU A 248 -16.67 -12.95 -5.19
N GLY A 249 -17.21 -12.21 -4.22
CA GLY A 249 -17.53 -10.81 -4.35
C GLY A 249 -16.32 -9.90 -4.13
N GLY A 250 -16.29 -8.78 -4.86
CA GLY A 250 -15.25 -7.75 -4.76
C GLY A 250 -13.93 -8.11 -5.45
N ASP A 251 -12.99 -7.17 -5.43
CA ASP A 251 -11.64 -7.38 -5.98
C ASP A 251 -10.79 -8.13 -4.93
N ALA A 252 -10.57 -9.43 -5.10
CA ALA A 252 -9.62 -10.18 -4.29
C ALA A 252 -8.20 -10.07 -4.89
N SER A 253 -7.69 -8.83 -4.91
CA SER A 253 -6.30 -8.54 -5.27
C SER A 253 -5.54 -7.94 -4.11
N PHE A 254 -4.41 -8.55 -3.78
CA PHE A 254 -3.56 -8.17 -2.65
C PHE A 254 -2.14 -7.94 -3.13
N SER A 255 -1.40 -7.01 -2.53
CA SER A 255 0.03 -6.86 -2.81
C SER A 255 0.85 -6.74 -1.54
N PHE A 256 2.08 -7.24 -1.60
CA PHE A 256 3.06 -7.18 -0.51
C PHE A 256 4.46 -6.96 -1.08
N THR A 257 5.40 -6.57 -0.22
CA THR A 257 6.78 -6.30 -0.64
C THR A 257 7.75 -6.99 0.33
N ILE A 258 8.67 -7.76 -0.24
CA ILE A 258 9.72 -8.43 0.52
C ILE A 258 10.72 -7.38 0.99
N LYS A 259 11.25 -7.57 2.20
CA LYS A 259 12.30 -6.70 2.72
C LYS A 259 13.48 -6.68 1.75
N ALA A 260 14.08 -5.52 1.52
CA ALA A 260 15.32 -5.44 0.77
C ALA A 260 16.44 -6.19 1.53
N GLY A 261 17.44 -6.69 0.81
CA GLY A 261 18.64 -7.25 1.44
C GLY A 261 19.45 -6.17 2.15
N ALA A 262 20.30 -6.57 3.09
CA ALA A 262 21.18 -5.63 3.78
C ALA A 262 22.09 -4.91 2.79
N GLN A 263 22.23 -3.61 2.98
CA GLN A 263 23.09 -2.75 2.17
C GLN A 263 24.22 -2.22 3.03
N LEU A 264 25.42 -2.17 2.46
CA LEU A 264 26.54 -1.46 3.08
C LEU A 264 26.29 0.04 2.98
N ILE A 265 26.13 0.70 4.13
CA ILE A 265 25.91 2.15 4.23
C ILE A 265 27.24 2.89 4.04
N THR A 266 28.26 2.50 4.81
CA THR A 266 29.58 3.14 4.78
C THR A 266 30.64 2.21 5.35
N THR A 267 31.89 2.56 5.10
CA THR A 267 33.08 1.86 5.61
C THR A 267 34.10 2.83 6.19
N ALA A 268 34.93 2.33 7.09
CA ALA A 268 36.16 2.97 7.52
C ALA A 268 37.29 1.91 7.50
N PRO A 269 38.34 2.06 6.67
CA PRO A 269 38.57 3.09 5.66
C PRO A 269 37.46 3.23 4.62
N LYS A 270 37.39 4.38 3.95
CA LYS A 270 36.43 4.57 2.84
C LYS A 270 36.84 3.74 1.63
N LEU A 271 35.84 3.39 0.81
CA LEU A 271 36.03 2.69 -0.46
C LEU A 271 37.08 3.41 -1.35
N GLY A 272 38.15 2.70 -1.71
CA GLY A 272 39.24 3.23 -2.56
C GLY A 272 40.14 4.27 -1.88
N ALA A 273 40.06 4.44 -0.57
CA ALA A 273 40.87 5.43 0.14
C ALA A 273 42.37 5.12 0.01
N THR A 274 43.17 6.14 -0.28
CA THR A 274 44.64 6.07 -0.32
C THR A 274 45.25 6.80 0.87
N GLU A 275 46.53 6.56 1.14
CA GLU A 275 47.28 7.19 2.23
C GLU A 275 46.60 7.05 3.61
N THR A 276 45.87 5.95 3.81
CA THR A 276 45.05 5.73 5.00
C THR A 276 45.89 5.25 6.18
N GLU A 277 45.71 5.88 7.32
CA GLU A 277 46.14 5.35 8.61
C GLU A 277 44.91 4.75 9.30
N THR A 278 44.89 3.44 9.48
CA THR A 278 43.80 2.75 10.19
C THR A 278 44.33 1.61 11.03
N ALA A 279 43.66 1.34 12.16
CA ALA A 279 43.90 0.19 13.02
C ALA A 279 42.79 -0.88 12.92
N SER A 280 41.68 -0.55 12.26
CA SER A 280 40.49 -1.41 12.12
C SER A 280 39.92 -1.29 10.70
N VAL A 281 39.06 -2.25 10.34
CA VAL A 281 38.18 -2.13 9.18
C VAL A 281 36.73 -2.23 9.67
N GLU A 282 35.96 -1.17 9.49
CA GLU A 282 34.60 -1.03 9.98
C GLU A 282 33.60 -0.92 8.83
N MET A 283 32.42 -1.52 9.02
CA MET A 283 31.33 -1.58 8.04
C MET A 283 30.00 -1.38 8.75
N TRP A 284 29.17 -0.46 8.24
CA TRP A 284 27.81 -0.22 8.73
C TRP A 284 26.79 -0.71 7.71
N PHE A 285 25.79 -1.45 8.17
CA PHE A 285 24.75 -2.06 7.35
C PHE A 285 23.39 -1.45 7.63
N SER A 286 22.52 -1.44 6.61
CA SER A 286 21.14 -0.93 6.72
C SER A 286 20.23 -1.76 7.62
N GLN A 287 20.64 -2.98 7.96
CA GLN A 287 19.89 -3.91 8.80
C GLN A 287 20.79 -5.00 9.38
N PRO A 288 20.31 -5.74 10.41
CA PRO A 288 21.10 -6.76 11.07
C PRO A 288 21.59 -7.86 10.11
N MET A 289 22.85 -8.24 10.26
CA MET A 289 23.47 -9.33 9.52
C MET A 289 23.36 -10.66 10.28
N ASP A 290 23.39 -11.80 9.57
CA ASP A 290 23.69 -13.10 10.21
C ASP A 290 25.18 -13.10 10.53
N SER A 291 25.53 -12.75 11.76
CA SER A 291 26.93 -12.52 12.17
C SER A 291 27.81 -13.75 11.99
N GLN A 292 27.25 -14.96 12.16
CA GLN A 292 27.96 -16.22 11.95
C GLN A 292 28.25 -16.46 10.47
N ALA A 293 27.22 -16.32 9.62
CA ALA A 293 27.37 -16.53 8.18
C ALA A 293 28.24 -15.46 7.52
N ALA A 294 28.02 -14.19 7.89
CA ALA A 294 28.81 -13.07 7.43
C ALA A 294 30.28 -13.23 7.85
N GLY A 295 30.54 -13.63 9.11
CA GLY A 295 31.90 -13.86 9.58
C GLY A 295 32.62 -14.99 8.85
N ALA A 296 31.92 -16.10 8.55
CA ALA A 296 32.49 -17.20 7.78
C ALA A 296 32.83 -16.82 6.32
N ALA A 297 32.15 -15.82 5.77
CA ALA A 297 32.34 -15.34 4.40
C ALA A 297 33.21 -14.07 4.31
N PHE A 298 33.63 -13.47 5.43
CA PHE A 298 34.47 -12.28 5.44
C PHE A 298 35.92 -12.61 5.11
N SER A 299 36.57 -11.73 4.34
CA SER A 299 38.01 -11.81 4.07
C SER A 299 38.63 -10.43 3.96
N LEU A 300 39.84 -10.29 4.51
CA LEU A 300 40.76 -9.18 4.25
C LEU A 300 42.04 -9.80 3.66
N THR A 301 42.46 -9.35 2.49
CA THR A 301 43.65 -9.88 1.80
C THR A 301 44.61 -8.76 1.42
N ASP A 302 45.90 -9.03 1.54
CA ASP A 302 46.94 -8.17 1.00
C ASP A 302 46.91 -8.26 -0.54
N GLY A 303 46.71 -7.12 -1.20
CA GLY A 303 46.55 -7.04 -2.65
C GLY A 303 47.84 -7.29 -3.44
N SER A 304 49.00 -7.30 -2.80
CA SER A 304 50.29 -7.61 -3.42
C SER A 304 50.65 -9.09 -3.33
N SER A 305 50.39 -9.73 -2.20
CA SER A 305 50.75 -11.14 -1.94
C SER A 305 49.58 -12.11 -2.07
N GLY A 306 48.34 -11.62 -2.00
CA GLY A 306 47.13 -12.43 -1.89
C GLY A 306 46.94 -13.10 -0.54
N ALA A 307 47.83 -12.85 0.44
CA ALA A 307 47.74 -13.46 1.76
C ALA A 307 46.55 -12.89 2.55
N THR A 308 45.82 -13.77 3.23
CA THR A 308 44.76 -13.37 4.17
C THR A 308 45.38 -12.70 5.39
N VAL A 309 44.75 -11.63 5.86
CA VAL A 309 45.10 -10.97 7.11
C VAL A 309 44.27 -11.59 8.24
N ASP A 310 44.94 -12.20 9.20
CA ASP A 310 44.30 -12.73 10.39
C ASP A 310 43.83 -11.62 11.33
N GLY A 311 42.72 -11.86 12.01
CA GLY A 311 42.11 -10.93 12.94
C GLY A 311 40.79 -11.47 13.48
N ARG A 312 40.11 -10.63 14.26
CA ARG A 312 38.81 -10.95 14.85
C ARG A 312 37.72 -10.00 14.39
N LEU A 313 36.49 -10.51 14.37
CA LEU A 313 35.29 -9.77 14.04
C LEU A 313 34.51 -9.46 15.32
N GLU A 314 34.15 -8.21 15.50
CA GLU A 314 33.31 -7.73 16.58
C GLU A 314 32.05 -7.08 15.98
N TRP A 315 30.88 -7.54 16.43
CA TRP A 315 29.58 -7.00 16.02
C TRP A 315 28.98 -6.19 17.16
N ASP A 316 28.29 -5.11 16.83
CA ASP A 316 27.42 -4.42 17.79
C ASP A 316 26.21 -5.29 18.19
N GLU A 317 25.52 -4.89 19.27
CA GLU A 317 24.33 -5.60 19.76
C GLU A 317 23.21 -5.65 18.70
N GLY A 318 23.16 -4.65 17.81
CA GLY A 318 22.21 -4.58 16.70
C GLY A 318 22.54 -5.46 15.49
N GLY A 319 23.76 -6.02 15.41
CA GLY A 319 24.24 -6.75 14.23
C GLY A 319 24.35 -5.89 12.97
N THR A 320 24.40 -4.56 13.11
CA THR A 320 24.42 -3.57 12.04
C THR A 320 25.78 -2.91 11.85
N HIS A 321 26.71 -3.09 12.77
CA HIS A 321 28.07 -2.56 12.68
C HIS A 321 29.06 -3.68 12.95
N LEU A 322 29.92 -3.94 11.96
CA LEU A 322 31.01 -4.88 12.05
C LEU A 322 32.34 -4.14 12.15
N THR A 323 33.15 -4.52 13.11
CA THR A 323 34.55 -4.09 13.26
C THR A 323 35.46 -5.30 13.09
N PHE A 324 36.31 -5.30 12.07
CA PHE A 324 37.43 -6.22 11.95
C PHE A 324 38.68 -5.61 12.58
N LEU A 325 39.30 -6.35 13.49
CA LEU A 325 40.49 -5.97 14.22
C LEU A 325 41.62 -6.93 13.83
N PRO A 326 42.56 -6.50 12.96
CA PRO A 326 43.72 -7.29 12.58
C PRO A 326 44.54 -7.69 13.82
N ASP A 327 45.10 -8.91 13.81
CA ASP A 327 45.97 -9.37 14.91
C ASP A 327 47.35 -8.69 14.88
N ALA A 328 47.77 -8.21 13.71
CA ALA A 328 48.99 -7.44 13.51
C ALA A 328 48.71 -6.15 12.72
N ALA A 329 49.57 -5.14 12.92
CA ALA A 329 49.46 -3.88 12.19
C ALA A 329 49.52 -4.10 10.67
N LEU A 330 48.61 -3.46 9.94
CA LEU A 330 48.57 -3.53 8.48
C LEU A 330 49.86 -2.94 7.88
N ALA A 331 50.44 -3.63 6.90
CA ALA A 331 51.65 -3.19 6.21
C ALA A 331 51.45 -1.81 5.57
N ALA A 332 52.48 -0.94 5.66
CA ALA A 332 52.47 0.42 5.13
C ALA A 332 52.64 0.44 3.60
N GLY A 333 51.91 1.33 2.92
CA GLY A 333 51.93 1.45 1.46
C GLY A 333 51.29 0.28 0.72
N THR A 334 50.52 -0.56 1.41
CA THR A 334 49.92 -1.79 0.88
C THR A 334 48.44 -1.56 0.59
N THR A 335 47.98 -2.07 -0.55
CA THR A 335 46.55 -2.13 -0.88
C THR A 335 45.96 -3.39 -0.27
N PHE A 336 44.89 -3.27 0.49
CA PHE A 336 44.14 -4.38 1.07
C PHE A 336 42.78 -4.49 0.40
N ASN A 337 42.36 -5.73 0.09
CA ASN A 337 41.03 -6.03 -0.46
C ASN A 337 40.16 -6.65 0.63
N VAL A 338 39.00 -6.05 0.86
CA VAL A 338 37.96 -6.51 1.77
C VAL A 338 36.86 -7.14 0.92
N ALA A 339 36.37 -8.33 1.29
CA ALA A 339 35.25 -8.96 0.61
C ALA A 339 34.37 -9.78 1.55
N PHE A 340 33.07 -9.80 1.26
CA PHE A 340 32.15 -10.84 1.69
C PHE A 340 31.90 -11.79 0.51
N GLY A 341 32.38 -13.00 0.65
CA GLY A 341 32.25 -14.08 -0.33
C GLY A 341 30.88 -14.75 -0.32
N GLU A 342 30.81 -15.89 -1.01
CA GLU A 342 29.60 -16.71 -1.08
C GLU A 342 29.16 -17.18 0.33
N GLY A 343 27.87 -17.09 0.62
CA GLY A 343 27.28 -17.52 1.89
C GLY A 343 27.06 -16.39 2.92
N ALA A 344 27.66 -15.22 2.72
CA ALA A 344 27.32 -14.03 3.49
C ALA A 344 25.84 -13.67 3.27
N ARG A 345 25.14 -13.40 4.37
CA ARG A 345 23.71 -13.08 4.35
C ARG A 345 23.31 -12.20 5.52
N ASP A 346 22.19 -11.52 5.36
CA ASP A 346 21.57 -10.79 6.45
C ASP A 346 20.79 -11.70 7.40
N ALA A 347 20.26 -11.15 8.50
CA ALA A 347 19.51 -11.91 9.49
C ALA A 347 18.20 -12.52 8.93
N ASP A 348 17.68 -12.02 7.81
CA ASP A 348 16.53 -12.58 7.09
C ASP A 348 16.94 -13.64 6.04
N GLY A 349 18.24 -13.90 5.93
CA GLY A 349 18.86 -14.86 5.01
C GLY A 349 18.99 -14.35 3.58
N ASN A 350 18.89 -13.05 3.33
CA ASN A 350 19.15 -12.50 2.00
C ASN A 350 20.66 -12.49 1.75
N PRO A 351 21.14 -12.96 0.57
CA PRO A 351 22.56 -12.96 0.27
C PRO A 351 23.10 -11.54 0.22
N VAL A 352 24.30 -11.36 0.75
CA VAL A 352 25.03 -10.10 0.75
C VAL A 352 26.39 -10.36 0.12
N SER A 353 26.70 -9.66 -0.96
CA SER A 353 28.02 -9.71 -1.58
C SER A 353 28.54 -8.30 -1.77
N MET A 354 29.80 -8.10 -1.38
CA MET A 354 30.50 -6.84 -1.59
C MET A 354 32.00 -7.09 -1.62
N ALA A 355 32.69 -6.24 -2.37
CA ALA A 355 34.15 -6.22 -2.41
C ALA A 355 34.61 -4.78 -2.57
N TRP A 356 35.67 -4.42 -1.85
CA TRP A 356 36.29 -3.10 -1.94
C TRP A 356 37.74 -3.14 -1.49
N SER A 357 38.47 -2.04 -1.70
CA SER A 357 39.87 -1.94 -1.29
C SER A 357 40.22 -0.58 -0.72
N PHE A 358 41.31 -0.53 0.03
CA PHE A 358 41.97 0.70 0.48
C PHE A 358 43.49 0.51 0.50
N THR A 359 44.23 1.61 0.46
CA THR A 359 45.69 1.63 0.49
C THR A 359 46.17 2.36 1.74
N THR A 360 47.00 1.67 2.53
CA THR A 360 47.62 2.26 3.72
C THR A 360 48.67 3.29 3.34
N ARG A 361 48.91 4.26 4.22
CA ARG A 361 49.97 5.25 4.06
C ARG A 361 51.34 4.60 3.89
N ALA A 362 52.12 5.09 2.93
CA ALA A 362 53.51 4.66 2.76
C ALA A 362 54.37 5.14 3.94
N ALA A 363 55.32 4.31 4.36
CA ALA A 363 56.29 4.72 5.38
C ALA A 363 57.09 5.94 4.87
N PRO A 364 57.37 6.96 5.70
CA PRO A 364 58.16 8.11 5.30
C PRO A 364 59.52 7.64 4.76
N VAL A 365 59.82 7.97 3.50
CA VAL A 365 61.16 7.76 2.95
C VAL A 365 62.10 8.71 3.68
N ALA A 366 63.14 8.18 4.33
CA ALA A 366 64.16 9.01 4.98
C ALA A 366 64.76 9.98 3.95
N ALA A 367 64.52 11.27 4.11
CA ALA A 367 65.00 12.30 3.20
C ALA A 367 66.54 12.30 3.18
N GLN A 368 67.14 11.94 2.04
CA GLN A 368 68.53 12.29 1.78
C GLN A 368 68.62 13.81 1.63
N ALA A 369 69.52 14.43 2.39
CA ALA A 369 69.71 15.87 2.46
C ALA A 369 70.04 16.46 1.08
N ALA A 370 69.07 17.13 0.46
CA ALA A 370 69.28 17.94 -0.74
C ALA A 370 69.68 19.36 -0.33
N VAL A 371 70.78 19.85 -0.91
CA VAL A 371 71.34 21.19 -0.71
C VAL A 371 70.36 22.27 -1.17
N ALA A 372 70.01 23.18 -0.27
CA ALA A 372 69.06 24.27 -0.52
C ALA A 372 69.63 25.34 -1.48
N THR A 373 68.85 25.68 -2.51
CA THR A 373 68.94 26.96 -3.22
C THR A 373 67.66 27.77 -2.90
N PRO A 374 67.73 29.11 -2.76
CA PRO A 374 66.61 29.89 -2.25
C PRO A 374 65.54 30.14 -3.33
N PRO A 375 64.24 30.05 -3.01
CA PRO A 375 63.18 30.29 -3.99
C PRO A 375 62.89 31.79 -4.14
N ALA A 376 62.66 32.20 -5.39
CA ALA A 376 62.05 33.49 -5.72
C ALA A 376 60.55 33.45 -5.40
N GLN A 377 60.06 34.50 -4.75
CA GLN A 377 58.64 34.71 -4.47
C GLN A 377 57.84 34.83 -5.77
N THR A 378 56.87 33.94 -5.96
CA THR A 378 55.75 34.15 -6.88
C THR A 378 54.48 34.36 -6.07
N ALA A 379 53.70 35.34 -6.49
CA ALA A 379 52.44 35.72 -5.87
C ALA A 379 51.36 34.63 -6.05
N PRO A 380 50.31 34.60 -5.20
CA PRO A 380 49.29 33.56 -5.29
C PRO A 380 48.47 33.74 -6.58
N VAL A 381 48.42 32.69 -7.41
CA VAL A 381 47.43 32.56 -8.47
C VAL A 381 46.17 31.97 -7.84
N ALA A 382 45.06 32.69 -7.95
CA ALA A 382 43.75 32.20 -7.52
C ALA A 382 43.36 30.92 -8.29
N PRO A 383 42.68 29.96 -7.64
CA PRO A 383 42.19 28.76 -8.33
C PRO A 383 41.23 29.14 -9.46
N PRO A 384 41.21 28.40 -10.59
CA PRO A 384 40.28 28.68 -11.67
C PRO A 384 38.85 28.53 -11.14
N VAL A 385 38.08 29.62 -11.29
CA VAL A 385 36.62 29.59 -11.08
C VAL A 385 36.03 28.58 -12.08
N PRO A 386 35.19 27.63 -11.65
CA PRO A 386 34.45 26.78 -12.56
C PRO A 386 33.67 27.66 -13.55
N VAL A 387 33.87 27.46 -14.84
CA VAL A 387 33.08 28.15 -15.87
C VAL A 387 31.65 27.62 -15.76
N VAL A 388 30.79 28.37 -15.07
CA VAL A 388 29.36 28.10 -14.96
C VAL A 388 28.76 28.28 -16.36
N PRO A 389 28.14 27.25 -16.96
CA PRO A 389 27.34 27.40 -18.17
C PRO A 389 26.22 28.44 -17.93
N PRO A 390 25.70 29.12 -18.96
CA PRO A 390 24.57 30.03 -18.75
C PRO A 390 23.43 29.26 -18.05
N PRO A 391 22.74 29.89 -17.08
CA PRO A 391 21.65 29.24 -16.37
C PRO A 391 20.64 28.75 -17.41
N ALA A 392 20.32 27.45 -17.36
CA ALA A 392 19.15 26.98 -18.07
C ALA A 392 17.96 27.83 -17.58
N PRO A 393 17.13 28.40 -18.47
CA PRO A 393 15.85 28.95 -18.02
C PRO A 393 15.13 27.85 -17.27
N ALA A 394 14.37 28.20 -16.22
CA ALA A 394 13.46 27.28 -15.54
C ALA A 394 12.73 26.47 -16.62
N SER A 395 13.16 25.23 -16.84
CA SER A 395 12.60 24.42 -17.89
C SER A 395 11.25 23.93 -17.37
N SER A 396 10.33 23.62 -18.28
CA SER A 396 9.10 22.92 -17.91
C SER A 396 9.39 21.66 -17.08
N ALA A 397 10.58 21.04 -17.22
CA ALA A 397 11.02 19.89 -16.44
C ALA A 397 11.44 20.24 -15.00
N ALA A 398 12.14 21.35 -14.76
CA ALA A 398 12.48 21.81 -13.41
C ALA A 398 11.21 22.25 -12.64
N GLU A 399 10.31 22.97 -13.31
CA GLU A 399 8.99 23.32 -12.75
C GLU A 399 8.15 22.08 -12.48
N TYR A 400 8.18 21.09 -13.39
CA TYR A 400 7.52 19.80 -13.19
C TYR A 400 8.04 19.08 -11.94
N ALA A 401 9.36 19.01 -11.75
CA ALA A 401 9.96 18.41 -10.55
C ALA A 401 9.52 19.13 -9.27
N VAL A 402 9.50 20.48 -9.27
CA VAL A 402 9.05 21.26 -8.11
C VAL A 402 7.56 21.07 -7.83
N ASN A 403 6.73 20.91 -8.85
CA ASN A 403 5.32 20.57 -8.67
C ASN A 403 5.14 19.20 -8.00
N GLN A 404 5.94 18.21 -8.40
CA GLN A 404 5.96 16.89 -7.76
C GLN A 404 6.40 16.97 -6.28
N ILE A 405 7.48 17.72 -6.01
CA ILE A 405 7.97 17.99 -4.64
C ILE A 405 6.87 18.65 -3.79
N ASN A 406 6.23 19.69 -4.30
CA ASN A 406 5.21 20.44 -3.57
C ASN A 406 3.93 19.64 -3.38
N ALA A 407 3.54 18.79 -4.33
CA ALA A 407 2.43 17.85 -4.17
C ALA A 407 2.70 16.87 -3.02
N SER A 408 3.92 16.30 -2.97
CA SER A 408 4.33 15.44 -1.86
C SER A 408 4.41 16.18 -0.53
N ARG A 409 4.97 17.40 -0.50
CA ARG A 409 5.02 18.22 0.73
C ARG A 409 3.61 18.54 1.25
N ALA A 410 2.68 18.91 0.36
CA ALA A 410 1.29 19.16 0.71
C ALA A 410 0.59 17.91 1.28
N ALA A 411 0.80 16.74 0.68
CA ALA A 411 0.23 15.47 1.16
C ALA A 411 0.66 15.10 2.58
N TYR A 412 1.84 15.57 3.01
CA TYR A 412 2.40 15.35 4.36
C TYR A 412 2.26 16.58 5.27
N GLY A 413 1.55 17.63 4.85
CA GLY A 413 1.28 18.82 5.66
C GLY A 413 2.43 19.85 5.75
N PHE A 414 3.42 19.79 4.85
CA PHE A 414 4.52 20.75 4.77
C PHE A 414 4.23 21.89 3.80
N GLY A 415 4.74 23.10 4.12
CA GLY A 415 4.66 24.26 3.24
C GLY A 415 5.48 24.07 1.96
N PRO A 416 5.09 24.69 0.83
CA PRO A 416 5.77 24.50 -0.45
C PRO A 416 7.19 25.08 -0.45
N VAL A 417 8.05 24.55 -1.32
CA VAL A 417 9.32 25.15 -1.71
C VAL A 417 9.17 25.93 -3.02
N VAL A 418 10.03 26.94 -3.21
CA VAL A 418 10.09 27.76 -4.41
C VAL A 418 11.31 27.37 -5.25
N LEU A 419 11.13 27.21 -6.56
CA LEU A 419 12.23 26.97 -7.48
C LEU A 419 13.16 28.20 -7.51
N ASP A 420 14.45 27.98 -7.31
CA ASP A 420 15.46 29.02 -7.30
C ASP A 420 16.46 28.82 -8.44
N ALA A 421 16.60 29.84 -9.29
CA ALA A 421 17.46 29.78 -10.46
C ALA A 421 18.96 29.70 -10.13
N ALA A 422 19.42 30.35 -9.06
CA ALA A 422 20.83 30.31 -8.66
C ALA A 422 21.19 28.94 -8.08
N ILE A 423 20.32 28.37 -7.23
CA ILE A 423 20.48 27.00 -6.75
C ILE A 423 20.42 26.00 -7.92
N SER A 424 19.51 26.20 -8.87
CA SER A 424 19.41 25.31 -10.04
C SER A 424 20.67 25.33 -10.91
N ALA A 425 21.33 26.49 -11.05
CA ALA A 425 22.61 26.58 -11.75
C ALA A 425 23.72 25.78 -11.05
N VAL A 426 23.77 25.82 -9.72
CA VAL A 426 24.70 25.02 -8.91
C VAL A 426 24.42 23.52 -9.05
N ALA A 427 23.16 23.12 -8.89
CA ALA A 427 22.73 21.73 -9.04
C ALA A 427 23.01 21.19 -10.45
N TYR A 428 22.76 22.00 -11.49
CA TYR A 428 23.04 21.64 -12.87
C TYR A 428 24.54 21.47 -13.13
N ALA A 429 25.38 22.37 -12.63
CA ALA A 429 26.82 22.26 -12.78
C ALA A 429 27.34 20.95 -12.19
N HIS A 430 26.84 20.56 -11.01
CA HIS A 430 27.21 19.30 -10.38
C HIS A 430 26.66 18.07 -11.12
N ALA A 431 25.40 18.11 -11.57
CA ALA A 431 24.82 17.04 -12.38
C ALA A 431 25.60 16.84 -13.70
N TYR A 432 25.99 17.95 -14.34
CA TYR A 432 26.73 17.94 -15.59
C TYR A 432 28.14 17.40 -15.43
N ASP A 433 28.84 17.80 -14.36
CA ASP A 433 30.16 17.26 -14.04
C ASP A 433 30.11 15.73 -13.84
N GLN A 434 29.13 15.23 -13.10
CA GLN A 434 28.89 13.80 -12.90
C GLN A 434 28.57 13.05 -14.21
N ALA A 435 27.73 13.65 -15.06
CA ALA A 435 27.36 13.06 -16.33
C ALA A 435 28.57 13.02 -17.30
N LEU A 436 29.35 14.11 -17.36
CA LEU A 436 30.48 14.27 -18.26
C LEU A 436 31.67 13.38 -17.86
N ASN A 437 32.01 13.37 -16.57
CA ASN A 437 33.19 12.67 -16.05
C ASN A 437 32.88 11.23 -15.58
N GLY A 438 31.67 10.73 -15.84
CA GLY A 438 31.33 9.33 -15.66
C GLY A 438 31.26 8.85 -14.20
N TYR A 439 30.96 9.75 -13.26
CA TYR A 439 30.84 9.41 -11.84
C TYR A 439 29.43 9.73 -11.30
N PHE A 440 29.15 9.32 -10.06
CA PHE A 440 27.92 9.67 -9.36
C PHE A 440 28.18 9.77 -7.85
N SER A 441 28.10 10.99 -7.30
CA SER A 441 28.54 11.30 -5.93
C SER A 441 28.02 12.67 -5.47
N HIS A 442 27.70 12.78 -4.17
CA HIS A 442 27.43 14.06 -3.50
C HIS A 442 28.65 14.99 -3.44
N THR A 443 29.86 14.42 -3.48
CA THR A 443 31.13 15.16 -3.50
C THR A 443 31.67 15.23 -4.92
N GLY A 444 32.04 16.43 -5.37
CA GLY A 444 32.68 16.63 -6.67
C GLY A 444 34.07 16.01 -6.73
N LEU A 445 34.57 15.73 -7.93
CA LEU A 445 35.94 15.19 -8.11
C LEU A 445 37.03 16.15 -7.61
N ASP A 446 36.72 17.45 -7.56
CA ASP A 446 37.54 18.51 -6.98
C ASP A 446 37.47 18.56 -5.44
N GLY A 447 36.73 17.65 -4.80
CA GLY A 447 36.50 17.63 -3.36
C GLY A 447 35.40 18.58 -2.89
N SER A 448 34.71 19.28 -3.79
CA SER A 448 33.62 20.18 -3.41
C SER A 448 32.46 19.40 -2.77
N THR A 449 32.04 19.84 -1.58
CA THR A 449 30.77 19.41 -0.98
C THR A 449 29.62 20.27 -1.52
N ARG A 450 28.39 19.80 -1.36
CA ARG A 450 27.17 20.58 -1.58
C ARG A 450 27.25 21.99 -0.99
N GLU A 451 27.63 22.12 0.28
CA GLU A 451 27.73 23.41 0.97
C GLU A 451 28.76 24.31 0.30
N SER A 452 29.91 23.75 -0.08
CA SER A 452 30.95 24.52 -0.77
C SER A 452 30.48 25.00 -2.14
N ARG A 453 29.75 24.17 -2.90
CA ARG A 453 29.18 24.54 -4.21
C ARG A 453 28.11 25.63 -4.07
N LEU A 454 27.19 25.48 -3.11
CA LEU A 454 26.16 26.50 -2.83
C LEU A 454 26.79 27.83 -2.42
N ARG A 455 27.80 27.82 -1.54
CA ARG A 455 28.53 29.04 -1.13
C ARG A 455 29.31 29.67 -2.28
N ALA A 456 29.97 28.87 -3.11
CA ALA A 456 30.65 29.35 -4.30
C ALA A 456 29.67 29.99 -5.31
N GLY A 457 28.44 29.46 -5.39
CA GLY A 457 27.32 30.06 -6.14
C GLY A 457 26.70 31.30 -5.50
N GLY A 458 27.24 31.80 -4.38
CA GLY A 458 26.74 33.00 -3.69
C GLY A 458 25.43 32.77 -2.92
N ILE A 459 25.05 31.51 -2.67
CA ILE A 459 23.79 31.18 -1.99
C ILE A 459 24.01 31.19 -0.47
N ALA A 460 23.25 32.04 0.22
CA ALA A 460 23.14 32.05 1.67
C ALA A 460 22.10 31.03 2.14
N PHE A 461 22.44 30.25 3.16
CA PHE A 461 21.58 29.23 3.77
C PHE A 461 22.09 28.87 5.18
N GLY A 462 21.18 28.55 6.09
CA GLY A 462 21.45 27.97 7.40
C GLY A 462 21.34 26.45 7.41
N TRP A 463 20.51 25.89 6.53
CA TRP A 463 20.35 24.45 6.31
C TRP A 463 20.39 24.13 4.81
N SER A 464 20.92 22.96 4.46
CA SER A 464 20.86 22.45 3.09
C SER A 464 20.57 20.95 3.03
N GLY A 465 19.88 20.56 1.96
CA GLY A 465 19.53 19.18 1.56
C GLY A 465 20.03 18.93 0.13
N GLU A 466 20.43 17.70 -0.22
CA GLU A 466 20.70 17.34 -1.62
C GLU A 466 20.17 15.95 -1.90
N ASN A 467 19.38 15.83 -2.96
CA ASN A 467 18.96 14.55 -3.50
C ASN A 467 19.56 14.38 -4.89
N GLN A 468 20.04 13.18 -5.20
CA GLN A 468 20.61 12.89 -6.51
C GLN A 468 20.08 11.57 -7.06
N CYS A 469 19.96 11.48 -8.37
CA CYS A 469 19.48 10.29 -9.08
C CYS A 469 20.07 10.27 -10.49
N TYR A 470 20.22 9.09 -11.09
CA TYR A 470 20.54 8.98 -12.51
C TYR A 470 19.84 7.78 -13.17
N LEU A 471 19.58 7.91 -14.46
CA LEU A 471 19.09 6.81 -15.31
C LEU A 471 19.79 6.84 -16.66
N VAL A 472 19.77 5.71 -17.36
CA VAL A 472 20.34 5.56 -18.70
C VAL A 472 19.25 5.14 -19.68
N GLY A 473 19.19 5.76 -20.86
CA GLY A 473 18.29 5.39 -21.95
C GLY A 473 16.83 5.82 -21.74
N ARG A 474 16.59 6.87 -20.95
CA ARG A 474 15.26 7.42 -20.65
C ARG A 474 15.17 8.89 -21.06
N THR A 475 13.96 9.44 -21.08
CA THR A 475 13.73 10.88 -21.26
C THR A 475 13.86 11.63 -19.94
N ASP A 476 14.03 12.95 -19.97
CA ASP A 476 14.12 13.79 -18.78
C ASP A 476 12.89 13.62 -17.86
N LEU A 477 11.68 13.71 -18.41
CA LEU A 477 10.44 13.58 -17.61
C LEU A 477 10.29 12.19 -16.99
N ALA A 478 10.55 11.12 -17.76
CA ALA A 478 10.49 9.76 -17.22
C ALA A 478 11.56 9.52 -16.14
N THR A 479 12.71 10.21 -16.26
CA THR A 479 13.76 10.17 -15.25
C THR A 479 13.31 10.89 -13.98
N LEU A 480 12.75 12.10 -14.11
CA LEU A 480 12.21 12.87 -12.99
C LEU A 480 11.09 12.13 -12.25
N ASP A 481 10.15 11.51 -12.97
CA ASP A 481 9.09 10.69 -12.37
C ASP A 481 9.64 9.55 -11.54
N TRP A 482 10.63 8.84 -12.07
CA TRP A 482 11.25 7.73 -11.38
C TRP A 482 12.06 8.22 -10.17
N CYS A 483 12.86 9.28 -10.31
CA CYS A 483 13.65 9.84 -9.23
C CYS A 483 12.75 10.31 -8.09
N HIS A 484 11.68 11.07 -8.38
CA HIS A 484 10.74 11.54 -7.36
C HIS A 484 10.05 10.38 -6.65
N ALA A 485 9.56 9.39 -7.42
CA ALA A 485 8.93 8.20 -6.86
C ALA A 485 9.89 7.40 -5.97
N ALA A 486 11.15 7.23 -6.39
CA ALA A 486 12.17 6.53 -5.62
C ALA A 486 12.50 7.28 -4.32
N PHE A 487 12.68 8.59 -4.37
CA PHE A 487 12.92 9.41 -3.19
C PHE A 487 11.74 9.33 -2.21
N MET A 488 10.50 9.41 -2.71
CA MET A 488 9.29 9.36 -1.88
C MET A 488 8.91 7.96 -1.40
N ALA A 489 9.51 6.90 -1.95
CA ALA A 489 9.31 5.52 -1.51
C ALA A 489 10.16 5.15 -0.28
N GLU A 490 11.11 6.00 0.11
CA GLU A 490 11.95 5.77 1.27
C GLU A 490 11.19 5.89 2.60
N PRO A 491 11.69 5.26 3.69
CA PRO A 491 11.05 5.35 4.99
C PRO A 491 10.92 6.79 5.52
N TYR A 492 9.74 7.14 6.04
CA TYR A 492 9.46 8.42 6.70
C TYR A 492 8.83 8.22 8.10
N PRO A 493 9.26 8.96 9.14
CA PRO A 493 10.37 9.93 9.14
C PRO A 493 11.72 9.23 8.92
N GLY A 494 12.48 9.73 7.95
CA GLY A 494 13.80 9.23 7.62
C GLY A 494 14.88 10.03 8.33
N GLN A 495 16.00 9.39 8.67
CA GLN A 495 17.23 10.07 9.04
C GLN A 495 18.21 9.93 7.89
N PHE A 496 18.68 11.05 7.34
CA PHE A 496 19.67 11.11 6.26
C PHE A 496 19.30 10.34 4.98
N ASN A 497 18.05 10.51 4.53
CA ASN A 497 17.58 9.95 3.26
C ASN A 497 16.89 11.04 2.40
N HIS A 498 16.58 10.71 1.16
CA HIS A 498 16.02 11.63 0.17
C HIS A 498 14.63 12.16 0.59
N ILE A 499 13.75 11.30 1.12
CA ILE A 499 12.43 11.76 1.60
C ILE A 499 12.56 12.76 2.76
N ALA A 500 13.57 12.62 3.63
CA ALA A 500 13.81 13.56 4.71
C ALA A 500 14.24 14.95 4.22
N ASN A 501 14.91 15.04 3.07
CA ASN A 501 15.21 16.32 2.41
C ASN A 501 13.95 16.92 1.77
N VAL A 502 13.16 16.11 1.04
CA VAL A 502 11.89 16.55 0.40
C VAL A 502 10.89 17.06 1.44
N LEU A 503 10.75 16.35 2.56
CA LEU A 503 9.82 16.67 3.65
C LEU A 503 10.50 17.41 4.82
N ASN A 504 11.65 18.05 4.57
CA ASN A 504 12.31 18.81 5.62
C ASN A 504 11.49 20.06 5.98
N PRO A 505 11.19 20.30 7.28
CA PRO A 505 10.47 21.51 7.72
C PRO A 505 11.23 22.81 7.45
N ASN A 506 12.57 22.76 7.31
CA ASN A 506 13.39 23.95 7.04
C ASN A 506 13.42 24.32 5.56
N ALA A 507 13.18 23.38 4.64
CA ALA A 507 13.27 23.68 3.20
C ALA A 507 12.26 24.76 2.77
N ARG A 508 12.75 25.81 2.11
CA ARG A 508 11.96 26.90 1.50
C ARG A 508 12.27 27.10 0.03
N ARG A 509 13.50 26.83 -0.39
CA ARG A 509 13.97 26.97 -1.77
C ARG A 509 14.53 25.65 -2.25
N VAL A 510 14.34 25.35 -3.53
CA VAL A 510 14.93 24.19 -4.18
C VAL A 510 15.51 24.60 -5.53
N GLY A 511 16.67 24.05 -5.90
CA GLY A 511 17.19 24.11 -7.26
C GLY A 511 17.21 22.73 -7.88
N VAL A 512 16.83 22.63 -9.16
CA VAL A 512 16.77 21.36 -9.89
C VAL A 512 17.74 21.41 -11.06
N GLY A 513 18.79 20.59 -11.00
CA GLY A 513 19.76 20.39 -12.07
C GLY A 513 19.48 19.08 -12.80
N ILE A 514 19.36 19.13 -14.13
CA ILE A 514 19.20 17.95 -14.99
C ILE A 514 20.25 18.03 -16.07
N ALA A 515 21.17 17.06 -16.12
CA ALA A 515 22.22 17.02 -17.12
C ALA A 515 22.22 15.70 -17.87
N GLN A 516 22.26 15.79 -19.20
CA GLN A 516 22.32 14.64 -20.08
C GLN A 516 23.66 14.62 -20.84
N VAL A 517 24.39 13.51 -20.74
CA VAL A 517 25.57 13.22 -21.56
C VAL A 517 25.39 11.85 -22.19
N GLY A 518 25.26 11.82 -23.51
CA GLY A 518 24.86 10.61 -24.24
C GLY A 518 23.46 10.13 -23.81
N SER A 519 23.36 8.88 -23.39
CA SER A 519 22.12 8.29 -22.87
C SER A 519 21.96 8.40 -21.36
N LYS A 520 22.97 8.89 -20.62
CA LYS A 520 22.93 9.05 -19.15
C LYS A 520 22.32 10.42 -18.80
N ILE A 521 21.29 10.41 -17.97
CA ILE A 521 20.70 11.62 -17.36
C ILE A 521 21.00 11.58 -15.86
N VAL A 522 21.59 12.64 -15.34
CA VAL A 522 21.82 12.86 -13.90
C VAL A 522 20.92 14.00 -13.44
N VAL A 523 20.25 13.81 -12.29
CA VAL A 523 19.37 14.78 -11.65
C VAL A 523 19.91 15.08 -10.25
N VAL A 524 19.98 16.36 -9.91
CA VAL A 524 20.38 16.87 -8.59
C VAL A 524 19.34 17.87 -8.10
N TRP A 525 18.84 17.70 -6.88
CA TRP A 525 17.95 18.63 -6.19
C TRP A 525 18.63 19.17 -4.95
N ASP A 526 18.96 20.45 -4.95
CA ASP A 526 19.54 21.13 -3.79
C ASP A 526 18.46 21.93 -3.06
N PHE A 527 18.26 21.66 -1.77
CA PHE A 527 17.31 22.35 -0.91
C PHE A 527 18.04 23.33 0.00
N THR A 528 17.42 24.50 0.27
CA THR A 528 17.88 25.46 1.28
C THR A 528 16.69 26.05 2.03
N ASP A 529 16.96 26.65 3.20
CA ASP A 529 15.98 27.33 4.07
C ASP A 529 15.70 28.79 3.70
#